data_AF-A0A3E0KJV3-F1
#
_entry.id   AF-A0A3E0KJV3-F1
#
_cell.length_a   1.000
_cell.length_b   1.000
_cell.length_c   1.000
_cell.angle_alpha   90.00
_cell.angle_beta   90.00
_cell.angle_gamma   90.00
#
_symmetry.space_group_name_H-M   'P 1'
#
loop_
_entity.id
_entity.type
_entity.pdbx_description
1 polymer ?
#
loop_
_entity_poly.entity_id
_entity_poly.type
_entity_poly.pdbx_seq_one_letter_code
_entity_poly.pdbx_strand_id
1 'polypeptide(L)'
;MAETSLHDQWVRKYGTRTDLALEAREVVVRHEGPPEIPGVAVDTEETPVGLVSRVTIATEEGSRAMGKMPGRYTTIEAAALRRRDHAGLEETAALIGREIRAYLQALGVPPDGQTIVIGLGNWNATPDALGPRTVHHLAVTRHFYFSAPPDGRRGMRPVAGLAPGVLGITGLETAEIVLGLVRQVQPAAVVCVDALAARSTERLLTTIQISDAGIQPGSGVGNKRFGINRQTLGVPVLAVGVPTVVHATTVVGDGLERLAAGGGMPRPGPY
;
A
#
# COMPACT_ATOMS: atom_id res chain seq x y z
N MET A 1 27.78 14.34 2.57
CA MET A 1 27.69 12.91 2.23
C MET A 1 26.22 12.55 2.15
N ALA A 2 25.73 12.10 0.99
CA ALA A 2 24.31 11.81 0.84
C ALA A 2 23.97 10.53 1.61
N GLU A 3 23.17 10.65 2.68
CA GLU A 3 22.54 9.49 3.35
C GLU A 3 21.81 8.63 2.31
N THR A 4 22.23 7.39 2.13
CA THR A 4 21.63 6.40 1.24
C THR A 4 20.23 6.03 1.75
N SER A 5 19.21 5.98 0.88
CA SER A 5 17.84 5.67 1.32
C SER A 5 17.74 4.25 1.92
N LEU A 6 16.78 4.01 2.83
CA LEU A 6 16.52 2.66 3.39
C LEU A 6 16.33 1.63 2.27
N HIS A 7 15.70 2.03 1.17
CA HIS A 7 15.47 1.19 0.00
C HIS A 7 16.77 0.83 -0.74
N ASP A 8 17.68 1.78 -0.91
CA ASP A 8 18.96 1.54 -1.56
C ASP A 8 19.87 0.64 -0.69
N GLN A 9 19.82 0.81 0.63
CA GLN A 9 20.52 -0.07 1.58
C GLN A 9 19.97 -1.50 1.50
N TRP A 10 18.64 -1.65 1.42
CA TRP A 10 17.96 -2.93 1.26
C TRP A 10 18.39 -3.66 -0.02
N VAL A 11 18.32 -2.97 -1.16
CA VAL A 11 18.68 -3.56 -2.47
C VAL A 11 20.15 -3.98 -2.50
N ARG A 12 21.06 -3.21 -1.88
CA ARG A 12 22.48 -3.59 -1.78
C ARG A 12 22.70 -4.82 -0.92
N LYS A 13 21.93 -4.97 0.18
CA LYS A 13 22.09 -6.07 1.13
C LYS A 13 21.53 -7.39 0.60
N TYR A 14 20.34 -7.37 0.01
CA TYR A 14 19.62 -8.60 -0.36
C TYR A 14 19.44 -8.79 -1.87
N GLY A 15 19.86 -7.84 -2.70
CA GLY A 15 19.74 -7.95 -4.17
C GLY A 15 18.30 -7.99 -4.70
N THR A 16 17.31 -7.68 -3.85
CA THR A 16 15.88 -7.77 -4.19
C THR A 16 15.15 -6.47 -3.90
N ARG A 17 14.03 -6.24 -4.60
CA ARG A 17 13.20 -5.03 -4.45
C ARG A 17 11.77 -5.45 -4.10
N THR A 18 11.19 -4.85 -3.05
CA THR A 18 9.81 -5.09 -2.64
C THR A 18 9.20 -3.88 -1.93
N ASP A 19 7.95 -3.57 -2.24
CA ASP A 19 7.18 -2.55 -1.53
C ASP A 19 6.37 -3.14 -0.35
N LEU A 20 6.23 -4.47 -0.25
CA LEU A 20 5.44 -5.16 0.78
C LEU A 20 6.25 -5.45 2.04
N ALA A 21 5.70 -5.11 3.21
CA ALA A 21 6.34 -5.37 4.51
C ALA A 21 6.43 -6.87 4.83
N LEU A 22 5.40 -7.65 4.45
CA LEU A 22 5.41 -9.11 4.63
C LEU A 22 6.51 -9.78 3.80
N GLU A 23 6.69 -9.35 2.54
CA GLU A 23 7.80 -9.79 1.70
C GLU A 23 9.14 -9.43 2.36
N ALA A 24 9.35 -8.17 2.78
CA ALA A 24 10.59 -7.78 3.43
C ALA A 24 10.94 -8.70 4.61
N ARG A 25 9.98 -9.04 5.47
CA ARG A 25 10.20 -10.00 6.57
C ARG A 25 10.67 -11.36 6.06
N GLU A 26 9.99 -11.93 5.07
CA GLU A 26 10.34 -13.24 4.52
C GLU A 26 11.79 -13.28 3.97
N VAL A 27 12.28 -12.17 3.39
CA VAL A 27 13.69 -12.07 2.97
C VAL A 27 14.62 -12.15 4.18
N VAL A 28 14.36 -11.35 5.21
CA VAL A 28 15.20 -11.31 6.42
C VAL A 28 15.25 -12.68 7.08
N VAL A 29 14.09 -13.30 7.32
CA VAL A 29 14.01 -14.62 7.95
C VAL A 29 14.74 -15.70 7.14
N ARG A 30 14.66 -15.65 5.79
CA ARG A 30 15.36 -16.60 4.91
C ARG A 30 16.89 -16.47 4.99
N HIS A 31 17.42 -15.26 5.15
CA HIS A 31 18.86 -14.99 5.13
C HIS A 31 19.50 -15.01 6.53
N GLU A 32 18.78 -14.56 7.55
CA GLU A 32 19.31 -14.30 8.90
C GLU A 32 18.75 -15.26 9.98
N GLY A 33 17.73 -16.05 9.64
CA GLY A 33 17.13 -17.07 10.52
C GLY A 33 15.88 -16.61 11.29
N PRO A 34 15.09 -17.56 11.84
CA PRO A 34 13.91 -17.28 12.67
C PRO A 34 14.25 -16.96 14.14
N PRO A 35 13.31 -16.42 14.97
CA PRO A 35 11.92 -16.07 14.68
C PRO A 35 11.55 -14.58 14.87
N GLU A 36 12.37 -13.79 15.54
CA GLU A 36 12.03 -12.43 15.99
C GLU A 36 13.03 -11.43 15.46
N ILE A 37 12.58 -10.55 14.58
CA ILE A 37 13.33 -9.34 14.22
C ILE A 37 13.05 -8.35 15.38
N PRO A 38 14.05 -7.92 16.16
CA PRO A 38 13.83 -7.01 17.26
C PRO A 38 13.06 -5.76 16.82
N GLY A 39 11.99 -5.42 17.55
CA GLY A 39 11.13 -4.29 17.23
C GLY A 39 10.12 -4.52 16.10
N VAL A 40 9.94 -5.76 15.63
CA VAL A 40 8.91 -6.15 14.66
C VAL A 40 7.96 -7.17 15.27
N ALA A 41 6.68 -6.84 15.38
CA ALA A 41 5.62 -7.76 15.80
C ALA A 41 4.77 -8.18 14.61
N VAL A 42 4.30 -9.43 14.60
CA VAL A 42 3.46 -9.98 13.52
C VAL A 42 2.26 -10.70 14.12
N ASP A 43 1.08 -10.41 13.58
CA ASP A 43 -0.18 -11.09 13.85
C ASP A 43 -0.79 -11.56 12.52
N THR A 44 -1.39 -12.75 12.49
CA THR A 44 -1.98 -13.33 11.28
C THR A 44 -3.38 -13.86 11.57
N GLU A 45 -4.32 -13.53 10.69
CA GLU A 45 -5.72 -13.93 10.77
C GLU A 45 -6.13 -14.58 9.45
N GLU A 46 -6.61 -15.82 9.51
CA GLU A 46 -7.28 -16.47 8.39
C GLU A 46 -8.72 -15.97 8.28
N THR A 47 -9.13 -15.63 7.06
CA THR A 47 -10.47 -15.16 6.71
C THR A 47 -11.03 -16.02 5.57
N PRO A 48 -12.34 -16.02 5.31
CA PRO A 48 -12.91 -16.83 4.22
C PRO A 48 -12.37 -16.47 2.82
N VAL A 49 -11.94 -15.23 2.61
CA VAL A 49 -11.36 -14.75 1.33
C VAL A 49 -9.84 -14.89 1.22
N GLY A 50 -9.15 -15.17 2.34
CA GLY A 50 -7.70 -15.33 2.36
C GLY A 50 -7.05 -14.94 3.69
N LEU A 51 -5.79 -14.50 3.63
CA LEU A 51 -4.95 -14.27 4.81
C LEU A 51 -4.75 -12.78 5.08
N VAL A 52 -4.88 -12.37 6.33
CA VAL A 52 -4.55 -11.02 6.79
C VAL A 52 -3.32 -11.10 7.69
N SER A 53 -2.26 -10.37 7.34
CA SER A 53 -1.02 -10.29 8.14
C SER A 53 -0.79 -8.86 8.59
N ARG A 54 -0.73 -8.63 9.91
CA ARG A 54 -0.50 -7.33 10.53
C ARG A 54 0.91 -7.29 11.09
N VAL A 55 1.75 -6.42 10.54
CA VAL A 55 3.14 -6.21 10.94
C VAL A 55 3.26 -4.84 11.60
N THR A 56 3.83 -4.78 12.81
CA THR A 56 4.13 -3.52 13.50
C THR A 56 5.63 -3.36 13.62
N ILE A 57 6.18 -2.27 13.07
CA ILE A 57 7.58 -1.89 13.18
C ILE A 57 7.68 -0.75 14.19
N ALA A 58 8.20 -1.03 15.38
CA ALA A 58 8.23 -0.12 16.52
C ALA A 58 9.58 0.58 16.73
N THR A 59 10.68 -0.01 16.27
CA THR A 59 12.04 0.51 16.52
C THR A 59 12.76 0.90 15.24
N GLU A 60 13.76 1.77 15.38
CA GLU A 60 14.66 2.16 14.29
C GLU A 60 15.49 0.97 13.79
N GLU A 61 15.87 0.05 14.69
CA GLU A 61 16.54 -1.20 14.33
C GLU A 61 15.65 -2.08 13.46
N GLY A 62 14.37 -2.24 13.84
CA GLY A 62 13.37 -2.94 13.04
C GLY A 62 13.15 -2.29 11.68
N SER A 63 13.11 -0.95 11.64
CA SER A 63 13.01 -0.17 10.40
C SER A 63 14.16 -0.44 9.44
N ARG A 64 15.41 -0.45 9.94
CA ARG A 64 16.61 -0.76 9.15
C ARG A 64 16.65 -2.22 8.71
N ALA A 65 16.30 -3.14 9.60
CA ALA A 65 16.27 -4.57 9.30
C ALA A 65 15.24 -4.87 8.19
N MET A 66 14.08 -4.21 8.24
CA MET A 66 12.97 -4.39 7.30
C MET A 66 13.07 -3.52 6.04
N GLY A 67 13.91 -2.47 6.04
CA GLY A 67 13.94 -1.47 4.98
C GLY A 67 12.61 -0.71 4.83
N LYS A 68 11.83 -0.58 5.92
CA LYS A 68 10.50 0.05 5.95
C LYS A 68 10.41 1.03 7.10
N MET A 69 9.69 2.13 6.90
CA MET A 69 9.50 3.14 7.95
C MET A 69 8.76 2.54 9.17
N PRO A 70 9.01 3.04 10.39
CA PRO A 70 8.22 2.66 11.56
C PRO A 70 6.72 2.91 11.34
N GLY A 71 5.89 2.00 11.83
CA GLY A 71 4.44 2.03 11.63
C GLY A 71 3.81 0.64 11.60
N ARG A 72 2.51 0.60 11.37
CA ARG A 72 1.70 -0.61 11.23
C ARG A 72 1.40 -0.86 9.77
N TYR A 73 1.54 -2.10 9.34
CA TYR A 73 1.30 -2.56 7.98
C TYR A 73 0.35 -3.74 8.02
N THR A 74 -0.75 -3.67 7.29
CA THR A 74 -1.70 -4.78 7.14
C THR A 74 -1.64 -5.25 5.69
N THR A 75 -1.31 -6.51 5.49
CA THR A 75 -1.28 -7.17 4.18
C THR A 75 -2.47 -8.10 4.08
N ILE A 76 -3.35 -7.89 3.10
CA ILE A 76 -4.49 -8.74 2.78
C ILE A 76 -4.13 -9.52 1.53
N GLU A 77 -4.01 -10.84 1.62
CA GLU A 77 -3.81 -11.74 0.48
C GLU A 77 -5.14 -12.44 0.19
N ALA A 78 -5.79 -12.05 -0.91
CA ALA A 78 -7.10 -12.55 -1.30
C ALA A 78 -7.09 -13.02 -2.77
N ALA A 79 -7.18 -14.33 -2.97
CA ALA A 79 -7.14 -14.93 -4.32
C ALA A 79 -8.35 -14.51 -5.20
N ALA A 80 -9.46 -14.13 -4.57
CA ALA A 80 -10.67 -13.66 -5.25
C ALA A 80 -10.43 -12.41 -6.13
N LEU A 81 -9.48 -11.54 -5.75
CA LEU A 81 -9.14 -10.33 -6.52
C LEU A 81 -8.72 -10.64 -7.96
N ARG A 82 -8.00 -11.74 -8.17
CA ARG A 82 -7.57 -12.18 -9.51
C ARG A 82 -8.71 -12.86 -10.28
N ARG A 83 -9.50 -13.68 -9.60
CA ARG A 83 -10.59 -14.47 -10.22
C ARG A 83 -11.81 -13.61 -10.57
N ARG A 84 -11.92 -12.42 -9.98
CA ARG A 84 -13.05 -11.49 -10.12
C ARG A 84 -14.39 -12.15 -9.79
N ASP A 85 -14.38 -13.06 -8.82
CA ASP A 85 -15.59 -13.62 -8.24
C ASP A 85 -16.31 -12.54 -7.43
N HIS A 86 -17.61 -12.32 -7.69
CA HIS A 86 -18.33 -11.20 -7.12
C HIS A 86 -18.43 -11.29 -5.59
N ALA A 87 -18.77 -12.47 -5.07
CA ALA A 87 -18.89 -12.70 -3.63
C ALA A 87 -17.55 -12.47 -2.91
N GLY A 88 -16.47 -13.06 -3.44
CA GLY A 88 -15.14 -12.85 -2.88
C GLY A 88 -14.65 -11.39 -2.99
N LEU A 89 -15.03 -10.66 -4.04
CA LEU A 89 -14.73 -9.23 -4.16
C LEU A 89 -15.46 -8.39 -3.11
N GLU A 90 -16.75 -8.66 -2.87
CA GLU A 90 -17.53 -7.97 -1.84
C GLU A 90 -16.98 -8.23 -0.43
N GLU A 91 -16.66 -9.47 -0.12
CA GLU A 91 -16.08 -9.82 1.18
C GLU A 91 -14.68 -9.23 1.36
N THR A 92 -13.86 -9.22 0.30
CA THR A 92 -12.56 -8.53 0.32
C THR A 92 -12.73 -7.02 0.51
N ALA A 93 -13.72 -6.39 -0.12
CA ALA A 93 -14.03 -4.97 0.06
C ALA A 93 -14.47 -4.66 1.50
N ALA A 94 -15.30 -5.51 2.10
CA ALA A 94 -15.70 -5.40 3.50
C ALA A 94 -14.51 -5.52 4.45
N LEU A 95 -13.59 -6.45 4.16
CA LEU A 95 -12.34 -6.63 4.88
C LEU A 95 -11.44 -5.38 4.81
N ILE A 96 -11.21 -4.82 3.62
CA ILE A 96 -10.47 -3.56 3.45
C ILE A 96 -11.12 -2.45 4.28
N GLY A 97 -12.45 -2.32 4.21
CA GLY A 97 -13.19 -1.31 4.95
C GLY A 97 -13.06 -1.47 6.47
N ARG A 98 -13.03 -2.72 6.97
CA ARG A 98 -12.78 -3.03 8.38
C ARG A 98 -11.40 -2.59 8.83
N GLU A 99 -10.37 -2.94 8.06
CA GLU A 99 -8.98 -2.58 8.41
C GLU A 99 -8.79 -1.05 8.34
N ILE A 100 -9.28 -0.37 7.30
CA ILE A 100 -9.23 1.11 7.21
C ILE A 100 -9.92 1.74 8.43
N ARG A 101 -11.09 1.24 8.84
CA ARG A 101 -11.79 1.74 10.04
C ARG A 101 -10.94 1.58 11.31
N ALA A 102 -10.31 0.42 11.49
CA ALA A 102 -9.45 0.16 12.63
C ALA A 102 -8.25 1.13 12.67
N TYR A 103 -7.63 1.40 11.52
CA TYR A 103 -6.57 2.41 11.41
C TYR A 103 -7.06 3.81 11.79
N LEU A 104 -8.18 4.27 11.23
CA LEU A 104 -8.73 5.59 11.54
C LEU A 104 -9.04 5.74 13.04
N GLN A 105 -9.59 4.70 13.68
CA GLN A 105 -9.83 4.68 15.12
C GLN A 105 -8.53 4.73 15.92
N ALA A 106 -7.53 3.91 15.57
CA ALA A 106 -6.24 3.89 16.25
C ALA A 106 -5.47 5.22 16.12
N LEU A 107 -5.68 5.95 15.02
CA LEU A 107 -5.10 7.27 14.77
C LEU A 107 -5.89 8.41 15.41
N GLY A 108 -6.99 8.10 16.13
CA GLY A 108 -7.83 9.09 16.81
C GLY A 108 -8.66 9.96 15.86
N VAL A 109 -8.92 9.49 14.64
CA VAL A 109 -9.71 10.23 13.65
C VAL A 109 -11.20 10.13 14.03
N PRO A 110 -11.91 11.26 14.24
CA PRO A 110 -13.32 11.24 14.59
C PRO A 110 -14.18 10.53 13.53
N PRO A 111 -15.33 9.91 13.89
CA PRO A 111 -16.23 9.25 12.94
C PRO A 111 -16.70 10.14 11.77
N ASP A 112 -16.91 11.42 12.05
CA ASP A 112 -17.30 12.49 11.14
C ASP A 112 -16.11 13.39 10.73
N GLY A 113 -14.89 13.00 11.11
CA GLY A 113 -13.67 13.71 10.77
C GLY A 113 -13.47 13.76 9.25
N GLN A 114 -13.29 14.97 8.72
CA GLN A 114 -13.13 15.17 7.29
C GLN A 114 -11.91 14.39 6.76
N THR A 115 -12.10 13.61 5.70
CA THR A 115 -11.05 12.78 5.11
C THR A 115 -10.86 13.13 3.64
N ILE A 116 -9.60 13.21 3.21
CA ILE A 116 -9.26 13.40 1.80
C ILE A 116 -8.62 12.11 1.28
N VAL A 117 -9.18 11.55 0.21
CA VAL A 117 -8.61 10.42 -0.51
C VAL A 117 -7.78 10.95 -1.67
N ILE A 118 -6.49 10.61 -1.73
CA ILE A 118 -5.56 10.99 -2.78
C ILE A 118 -5.27 9.76 -3.65
N GLY A 119 -5.66 9.81 -4.92
CA GLY A 119 -5.35 8.78 -5.91
C GLY A 119 -4.00 9.08 -6.56
N LEU A 120 -2.95 8.39 -6.13
CA LEU A 120 -1.60 8.54 -6.67
C LEU A 120 -1.43 7.74 -7.98
N GLY A 121 -0.55 8.27 -8.83
CA GLY A 121 -0.17 7.62 -10.08
C GLY A 121 -0.60 8.38 -11.34
N ASN A 122 -0.15 7.86 -12.47
CA ASN A 122 -0.36 8.41 -13.79
C ASN A 122 -1.55 7.75 -14.49
N TRP A 123 -2.60 8.52 -14.76
CA TRP A 123 -3.78 8.04 -15.48
C TRP A 123 -3.49 7.54 -16.91
N ASN A 124 -2.39 7.98 -17.53
CA ASN A 124 -1.96 7.53 -18.86
C ASN A 124 -1.19 6.20 -18.85
N ALA A 125 -0.78 5.70 -17.68
CA ALA A 125 -0.06 4.45 -17.55
C ALA A 125 -0.95 3.41 -16.86
N THR A 126 -1.45 2.44 -17.63
CA THR A 126 -2.39 1.40 -17.15
C THR A 126 -2.03 0.78 -15.79
N PRO A 127 -0.79 0.32 -15.53
CA PRO A 127 -0.46 -0.26 -14.22
C PRO A 127 -0.43 0.77 -13.08
N ASP A 128 -0.22 2.05 -13.39
CA ASP A 128 -0.08 3.15 -12.43
C ASP A 128 -1.39 3.93 -12.23
N ALA A 129 -2.43 3.64 -13.03
CA ALA A 129 -3.71 4.33 -13.00
C ALA A 129 -4.63 3.90 -11.84
N LEU A 130 -4.19 3.03 -10.93
CA LEU A 130 -5.00 2.48 -9.85
C LEU A 130 -5.58 3.58 -8.93
N GLY A 131 -4.73 4.50 -8.46
CA GLY A 131 -5.17 5.61 -7.60
C GLY A 131 -6.21 6.50 -8.28
N PRO A 132 -5.95 7.05 -9.49
CA PRO A 132 -6.92 7.80 -10.25
C PRO A 132 -8.25 7.07 -10.47
N ARG A 133 -8.22 5.77 -10.80
CA ARG A 133 -9.44 4.98 -10.99
C ARG A 133 -10.20 4.73 -9.70
N THR A 134 -9.50 4.55 -8.58
CA THR A 134 -10.13 4.43 -7.26
C THR A 134 -10.88 5.70 -6.90
N VAL A 135 -10.26 6.87 -7.09
CA VAL A 135 -10.90 8.17 -6.85
C VAL A 135 -12.11 8.39 -7.76
N HIS A 136 -12.03 7.97 -9.03
CA HIS A 136 -13.15 8.08 -9.97
C HIS A 136 -14.41 7.31 -9.51
N HIS A 137 -14.23 6.18 -8.81
CA HIS A 137 -15.33 5.36 -8.28
C HIS A 137 -15.66 5.65 -6.81
N LEU A 138 -15.00 6.64 -6.19
CA LEU A 138 -15.20 6.98 -4.78
C LEU A 138 -16.51 7.75 -4.59
N ALA A 139 -17.32 7.33 -3.62
CA ALA A 139 -18.46 8.12 -3.16
C ALA A 139 -17.98 9.37 -2.40
N VAL A 140 -17.90 10.51 -3.09
CA VAL A 140 -17.54 11.79 -2.49
C VAL A 140 -18.73 12.42 -1.77
N THR A 141 -18.55 12.73 -0.49
CA THR A 141 -19.65 13.16 0.40
C THR A 141 -19.39 14.52 1.04
N ARG A 142 -18.17 15.08 0.93
CA ARG A 142 -17.79 16.35 1.58
C ARG A 142 -18.73 17.51 1.23
N HIS A 143 -19.02 17.70 -0.05
CA HIS A 143 -19.87 18.80 -0.51
C HIS A 143 -21.29 18.67 0.05
N PHE A 144 -21.87 17.46 -0.01
CA PHE A 144 -23.19 17.16 0.55
C PHE A 144 -23.23 17.38 2.07
N TYR A 145 -22.23 16.88 2.80
CA TYR A 145 -22.16 16.98 4.26
C TYR A 145 -22.24 18.43 4.76
N PHE A 146 -21.50 19.34 4.12
CA PHE A 146 -21.51 20.76 4.52
C PHE A 146 -22.74 21.53 4.03
N SER A 147 -23.40 21.09 2.96
CA SER A 147 -24.67 21.66 2.51
C SER A 147 -25.90 21.10 3.24
N ALA A 148 -25.80 19.91 3.83
CA ALA A 148 -26.92 19.22 4.46
C ALA A 148 -27.28 19.81 5.83
N PRO A 149 -28.57 19.77 6.23
CA PRO A 149 -28.99 20.07 7.59
C PRO A 149 -28.39 19.04 8.58
N PRO A 150 -28.35 19.34 9.89
CA PRO A 150 -27.72 18.48 10.90
C PRO A 150 -28.17 17.01 10.85
N ASP A 151 -29.47 16.75 10.66
CA ASP A 151 -30.01 15.38 10.60
C ASP A 151 -29.49 14.60 9.38
N GLY A 152 -29.26 15.30 8.25
CA GLY A 152 -28.73 14.72 7.02
C GLY A 152 -27.24 14.38 7.08
N ARG A 153 -26.54 14.75 8.16
CA ARG A 153 -25.12 14.43 8.39
C ARG A 153 -24.92 13.13 9.17
N ARG A 154 -25.96 12.64 9.85
CA ARG A 154 -25.85 11.54 10.78
C ARG A 154 -25.41 10.25 10.06
N GLY A 155 -24.33 9.64 10.56
CA GLY A 155 -23.76 8.43 9.96
C GLY A 155 -22.89 8.67 8.72
N MET A 156 -22.71 9.92 8.29
CA MET A 156 -21.84 10.27 7.17
C MET A 156 -20.49 10.78 7.66
N ARG A 157 -19.43 10.40 6.93
CA ARG A 157 -18.11 11.03 7.01
C ARG A 157 -17.96 11.97 5.81
N PRO A 158 -17.49 13.22 5.96
CA PRO A 158 -17.21 14.10 4.84
C PRO A 158 -15.93 13.67 4.14
N VAL A 159 -16.07 13.05 2.97
CA VAL A 159 -14.97 12.53 2.14
C VAL A 159 -14.83 13.37 0.87
N ALA A 160 -13.62 13.85 0.59
CA ALA A 160 -13.24 14.42 -0.69
C ALA A 160 -12.23 13.50 -1.39
N GLY A 161 -12.19 13.54 -2.72
CA GLY A 161 -11.23 12.80 -3.53
C GLY A 161 -10.45 13.73 -4.45
N LEU A 162 -9.16 13.46 -4.66
CA LEU A 162 -8.31 14.15 -5.63
C LEU A 162 -7.32 13.16 -6.27
N ALA A 163 -7.19 13.19 -7.59
CA ALA A 163 -6.13 12.52 -8.31
C ALA A 163 -5.21 13.59 -8.93
N PRO A 164 -4.09 13.95 -8.26
CA PRO A 164 -3.26 15.08 -8.67
C PRO A 164 -2.44 14.80 -9.93
N GLY A 165 -2.27 13.53 -10.32
CA GLY A 165 -1.37 13.14 -11.39
C GLY A 165 0.10 13.10 -10.95
N VAL A 166 0.99 13.09 -11.94
CA VAL A 166 2.44 12.97 -11.75
C VAL A 166 3.18 14.21 -12.25
N LEU A 167 4.40 14.42 -11.75
CA LEU A 167 5.27 15.55 -12.10
C LEU A 167 5.36 15.80 -13.61
N GLY A 168 5.49 14.75 -14.42
CA GLY A 168 5.63 14.88 -15.87
C GLY A 168 4.39 15.45 -16.59
N ILE A 169 3.25 15.50 -15.90
CA ILE A 169 2.00 16.05 -16.43
C ILE A 169 1.71 17.43 -15.83
N THR A 170 1.91 17.58 -14.53
CA THR A 170 1.51 18.80 -13.80
C THR A 170 2.63 19.82 -13.64
N GLY A 171 3.88 19.40 -13.77
CA GLY A 171 5.05 20.22 -13.41
C GLY A 171 5.23 20.42 -11.89
N LEU A 172 4.39 19.80 -11.06
CA LEU A 172 4.43 19.90 -9.59
C LEU A 172 4.64 18.52 -8.98
N GLU A 173 5.44 18.43 -7.91
CA GLU A 173 5.53 17.17 -7.17
C GLU A 173 4.19 16.88 -6.49
N THR A 174 3.74 15.64 -6.57
CA THR A 174 2.45 15.22 -6.01
C THR A 174 2.33 15.57 -4.53
N ALA A 175 3.44 15.43 -3.78
CA ALA A 175 3.46 15.74 -2.36
C ALA A 175 3.31 17.25 -2.05
N GLU A 176 3.75 18.15 -2.95
CA GLU A 176 3.53 19.59 -2.83
C GLU A 176 2.04 19.94 -3.00
N ILE A 177 1.39 19.34 -4.00
CA ILE A 177 -0.05 19.52 -4.24
C ILE A 177 -0.85 19.07 -3.00
N VAL A 178 -0.52 17.90 -2.46
CA VAL A 178 -1.20 17.35 -1.28
C VAL A 178 -0.95 18.22 -0.05
N LEU A 179 0.29 18.68 0.17
CA LEU A 179 0.61 19.57 1.29
C LEU A 179 -0.17 20.89 1.20
N GLY A 180 -0.24 21.50 0.02
CA GLY A 180 -1.03 22.71 -0.22
C GLY A 180 -2.51 22.49 0.09
N LEU A 181 -3.07 21.38 -0.37
CA LEU A 181 -4.46 21.00 -0.10
C LEU A 181 -4.71 20.79 1.39
N VAL A 182 -3.83 20.06 2.09
CA VAL A 182 -3.96 19.79 3.53
C VAL A 182 -3.88 21.07 4.35
N ARG A 183 -2.99 22.00 3.99
CA ARG A 183 -2.90 23.32 4.66
C ARG A 183 -4.18 24.13 4.51
N GLN A 184 -4.79 24.10 3.33
CA GLN A 184 -6.02 24.84 3.06
C GLN A 184 -7.26 24.20 3.69
N VAL A 185 -7.33 22.88 3.67
CA VAL A 185 -8.55 22.13 4.01
C VAL A 185 -8.56 21.64 5.46
N GLN A 186 -7.38 21.45 6.06
CA GLN A 186 -7.18 20.95 7.42
C GLN A 186 -8.01 19.69 7.73
N PRO A 187 -7.88 18.62 6.91
CA PRO A 187 -8.64 17.40 7.13
C PRO A 187 -8.18 16.67 8.41
N ALA A 188 -9.07 15.86 8.97
CA ALA A 188 -8.75 14.98 10.09
C ALA A 188 -7.87 13.78 9.67
N ALA A 189 -7.88 13.40 8.39
CA ALA A 189 -7.00 12.36 7.85
C ALA A 189 -6.85 12.47 6.33
N VAL A 190 -5.75 11.90 5.81
CA VAL A 190 -5.50 11.68 4.38
C VAL A 190 -5.36 10.19 4.13
N VAL A 191 -6.01 9.67 3.09
CA VAL A 191 -5.87 8.29 2.62
C VAL A 191 -5.27 8.32 1.21
N CYS A 192 -4.05 7.85 1.04
CA CYS A 192 -3.42 7.72 -0.27
C CYS A 192 -3.68 6.33 -0.84
N VAL A 193 -4.07 6.24 -2.11
CA VAL A 193 -4.22 4.99 -2.85
C VAL A 193 -3.20 4.96 -3.98
N ASP A 194 -2.36 3.93 -4.03
CA ASP A 194 -1.24 3.85 -4.95
C ASP A 194 -1.03 2.44 -5.54
N ALA A 195 -0.41 2.41 -6.72
CA ALA A 195 0.10 1.18 -7.30
C ALA A 195 1.46 0.82 -6.68
N LEU A 196 1.66 -0.45 -6.31
CA LEU A 196 2.92 -0.95 -5.76
C LEU A 196 3.63 -1.92 -6.71
N ALA A 197 4.89 -2.22 -6.43
CA ALA A 197 5.62 -3.33 -7.03
C ALA A 197 5.73 -4.53 -6.05
N ALA A 198 5.38 -5.73 -6.54
CA ALA A 198 5.60 -6.99 -5.81
C ALA A 198 6.92 -7.66 -6.22
N ARG A 199 7.48 -8.48 -5.33
CA ARG A 199 8.63 -9.35 -5.64
C ARG A 199 8.22 -10.75 -6.09
N SER A 200 6.95 -11.12 -5.97
CA SER A 200 6.42 -12.40 -6.43
C SER A 200 5.25 -12.17 -7.39
N THR A 201 5.23 -12.97 -8.46
CA THR A 201 4.11 -13.04 -9.40
C THR A 201 2.81 -13.50 -8.73
N GLU A 202 2.89 -14.24 -7.61
CA GLU A 202 1.71 -14.73 -6.91
C GLU A 202 0.91 -13.62 -6.21
N ARG A 203 1.60 -12.55 -5.77
CA ARG A 203 1.03 -11.36 -5.09
C ARG A 203 0.54 -10.27 -6.04
N LEU A 204 0.82 -10.43 -7.33
CA LEU A 204 0.32 -9.53 -8.37
C LEU A 204 -1.21 -9.62 -8.46
N LEU A 205 -1.88 -8.48 -8.23
CA LEU A 205 -3.35 -8.33 -8.27
C LEU A 205 -4.13 -9.24 -7.29
N THR A 206 -3.47 -9.72 -6.25
CA THR A 206 -4.07 -10.58 -5.20
C THR A 206 -3.77 -10.08 -3.80
N THR A 207 -2.96 -9.03 -3.67
CA THR A 207 -2.51 -8.50 -2.39
C THR A 207 -2.86 -7.02 -2.27
N ILE A 208 -3.23 -6.59 -1.07
CA ILE A 208 -3.45 -5.18 -0.72
C ILE A 208 -2.66 -4.90 0.55
N GLN A 209 -1.91 -3.80 0.58
CA GLN A 209 -1.20 -3.34 1.76
C GLN A 209 -1.80 -2.03 2.25
N ILE A 210 -2.12 -1.97 3.54
CA ILE A 210 -2.58 -0.76 4.22
C ILE A 210 -1.52 -0.37 5.25
N SER A 211 -1.10 0.89 5.34
CA SER A 211 -0.13 1.33 6.34
C SER A 211 -0.32 2.76 6.83
N ASP A 212 -0.01 3.02 8.10
CA ASP A 212 -0.02 4.38 8.68
C ASP A 212 1.35 5.07 8.63
N ALA A 213 2.36 4.40 8.07
CA ALA A 213 3.70 4.94 7.85
C ALA A 213 3.73 6.02 6.74
N GLY A 214 2.65 6.13 5.96
CA GLY A 214 2.57 6.97 4.76
C GLY A 214 3.19 6.31 3.54
N ILE A 215 3.47 7.12 2.52
CA ILE A 215 3.96 6.65 1.22
C ILE A 215 5.00 7.59 0.63
N GLN A 216 5.90 7.03 -0.18
CA GLN A 216 6.93 7.77 -0.91
C GLN A 216 6.67 7.67 -2.42
N PRO A 217 5.97 8.64 -3.04
CA PRO A 217 5.68 8.59 -4.46
C PRO A 217 6.97 8.60 -5.30
N GLY A 218 7.02 7.78 -6.34
CA GLY A 218 8.13 7.81 -7.32
C GLY A 218 9.42 7.12 -6.90
N SER A 219 9.38 6.15 -5.97
CA SER A 219 10.55 5.37 -5.52
C SER A 219 11.33 4.68 -6.67
N GLY A 220 10.71 4.49 -7.84
CA GLY A 220 11.33 3.94 -9.05
C GLY A 220 12.43 4.81 -9.69
N VAL A 221 12.47 6.11 -9.38
CA VAL A 221 13.39 7.06 -10.02
C VAL A 221 14.19 7.84 -8.96
N GLY A 222 15.13 7.14 -8.32
CA GLY A 222 16.45 7.62 -7.83
C GLY A 222 16.61 8.91 -7.02
N ASN A 223 15.56 9.62 -6.61
CA ASN A 223 15.68 10.90 -5.90
C ASN A 223 15.07 10.85 -4.50
N LYS A 224 15.71 11.56 -3.55
CA LYS A 224 15.22 11.82 -2.19
C LYS A 224 13.99 12.74 -2.25
N ARG A 225 12.83 12.20 -2.63
CA ARG A 225 11.60 13.00 -2.74
C ARG A 225 10.97 13.24 -1.37
N PHE A 226 10.10 14.24 -1.29
CA PHE A 226 9.29 14.55 -0.12
C PHE A 226 8.19 13.49 0.05
N GLY A 227 8.17 12.78 1.18
CA GLY A 227 7.17 11.73 1.44
C GLY A 227 5.79 12.31 1.73
N ILE A 228 4.75 11.49 1.61
CA ILE A 228 3.38 11.80 2.03
C ILE A 228 3.11 10.99 3.30
N ASN A 229 3.36 11.58 4.45
CA ASN A 229 3.24 10.94 5.76
C ASN A 229 2.84 11.95 6.84
N ARG A 230 2.63 11.47 8.07
CA ARG A 230 2.21 12.34 9.19
C ARG A 230 3.24 13.43 9.50
N GLN A 231 4.53 13.13 9.38
CA GLN A 231 5.62 14.06 9.67
C GLN A 231 5.64 15.24 8.69
N THR A 232 5.30 14.99 7.43
CA THR A 232 5.29 16.01 6.36
C THR A 232 3.98 16.79 6.30
N LEU A 233 2.84 16.13 6.49
CA LEU A 233 1.51 16.74 6.36
C LEU A 233 0.93 17.29 7.67
N GLY A 234 1.45 16.84 8.83
CA GLY A 234 0.94 17.24 10.15
C GLY A 234 -0.40 16.60 10.55
N VAL A 235 -1.00 15.79 9.68
CA VAL A 235 -2.26 15.07 9.91
C VAL A 235 -2.06 13.57 9.74
N PRO A 236 -2.91 12.70 10.31
CA PRO A 236 -2.87 11.26 10.07
C PRO A 236 -2.90 10.92 8.57
N VAL A 237 -2.01 10.02 8.14
CA VAL A 237 -1.92 9.54 6.76
C VAL A 237 -2.02 8.02 6.74
N LEU A 238 -2.93 7.50 5.93
CA LEU A 238 -3.04 6.08 5.62
C LEU A 238 -2.67 5.85 4.16
N ALA A 239 -1.80 4.91 3.87
CA ALA A 239 -1.48 4.47 2.52
C ALA A 239 -2.17 3.13 2.24
N VAL A 240 -2.77 2.99 1.06
CA VAL A 240 -3.38 1.77 0.55
C VAL A 240 -2.72 1.46 -0.79
N GLY A 241 -1.96 0.39 -0.83
CA GLY A 241 -1.18 0.00 -2.00
C GLY A 241 -1.61 -1.36 -2.54
N VAL A 242 -1.66 -1.48 -3.86
CA VAL A 242 -1.95 -2.77 -4.53
C VAL A 242 -0.83 -3.06 -5.54
N PRO A 243 -0.20 -4.24 -5.49
CA PRO A 243 0.80 -4.60 -6.48
C PRO A 243 0.17 -4.78 -7.86
N THR A 244 0.52 -3.90 -8.80
CA THR A 244 0.05 -3.94 -10.20
C THR A 244 1.17 -4.25 -11.17
N VAL A 245 2.42 -4.22 -10.71
CA VAL A 245 3.62 -4.54 -11.48
C VAL A 245 4.55 -5.47 -10.71
N VAL A 246 5.35 -6.21 -11.46
CA VAL A 246 6.48 -7.00 -10.97
C VAL A 246 7.68 -6.74 -11.88
N HIS A 247 8.90 -6.80 -11.34
CA HIS A 247 10.10 -6.66 -12.14
C HIS A 247 10.31 -7.87 -13.05
N ALA A 248 10.88 -7.66 -14.25
CA ALA A 248 11.18 -8.77 -15.16
C ALA A 248 12.13 -9.81 -14.54
N THR A 249 13.10 -9.36 -13.73
CA THR A 249 14.00 -10.23 -12.98
C THR A 249 13.27 -11.12 -11.97
N THR A 250 12.23 -10.58 -11.32
CA THR A 250 11.33 -11.34 -10.45
C THR A 250 10.61 -12.44 -11.24
N VAL A 251 10.07 -12.13 -12.43
CA VAL A 251 9.36 -13.12 -13.25
C VAL A 251 10.30 -14.27 -13.65
N VAL A 252 11.53 -13.96 -14.05
CA VAL A 252 12.56 -14.97 -14.37
C VAL A 252 12.93 -15.79 -13.14
N GLY A 253 13.14 -15.15 -11.98
CA GLY A 253 13.45 -15.81 -10.72
C GLY A 253 12.37 -16.81 -10.28
N ASP A 254 11.11 -16.37 -10.23
CA ASP A 254 9.97 -17.23 -9.89
C ASP A 254 9.85 -18.42 -10.86
N GLY A 255 10.10 -18.19 -12.16
CA GLY A 255 10.09 -19.24 -13.18
C GLY A 255 11.19 -20.29 -12.96
N LEU A 256 12.42 -19.85 -12.66
CA LEU A 256 13.54 -20.74 -12.38
C LEU A 256 13.33 -21.54 -11.07
N GLU A 257 12.83 -20.90 -10.01
CA GLU A 257 12.50 -21.61 -8.75
C GLU A 257 11.42 -22.68 -8.98
N ARG A 258 10.37 -22.38 -9.75
CA ARG A 258 9.33 -23.36 -10.09
C ARG A 258 9.84 -24.53 -10.93
N LEU A 259 10.75 -24.27 -11.87
CA LEU A 259 11.39 -25.32 -12.66
C LEU A 259 12.32 -26.19 -11.80
N ALA A 260 13.06 -25.59 -10.88
CA ALA A 260 13.93 -26.30 -9.95
C ALA A 260 13.15 -27.13 -8.93
N ALA A 261 12.01 -26.63 -8.45
CA ALA A 261 11.10 -27.35 -7.55
C ALA A 261 10.29 -28.43 -8.27
N GLY A 262 10.07 -28.30 -9.58
CA GLY A 262 9.28 -29.18 -10.42
C GLY A 262 10.09 -30.14 -11.29
N GLY A 263 11.16 -30.75 -10.75
CA GLY A 263 12.07 -31.70 -11.43
C GLY A 263 11.44 -33.02 -11.92
N GLY A 264 10.29 -32.96 -12.58
CA GLY A 264 9.67 -34.01 -13.39
C GLY A 264 8.92 -33.38 -14.55
N MET A 265 9.59 -33.18 -15.68
CA MET A 265 8.90 -32.90 -16.94
C MET A 265 7.88 -34.02 -17.22
N PRO A 266 6.63 -33.71 -17.62
CA PRO A 266 5.77 -34.73 -18.18
C PRO A 266 6.44 -35.26 -19.44
N ARG A 267 6.72 -36.57 -19.47
CA ARG A 267 7.20 -37.24 -20.68
C ARG A 267 6.16 -36.97 -21.78
N PRO A 268 6.57 -36.52 -22.99
CA PRO A 268 5.65 -36.47 -24.10
C PRO A 268 5.08 -37.88 -24.30
N GLY A 269 3.74 -37.98 -24.25
CA GLY A 269 3.05 -39.25 -24.44
C GLY A 269 3.40 -39.86 -25.79
N PRO A 270 3.44 -41.20 -25.91
CA PRO A 270 3.70 -41.83 -27.19
C PRO A 270 2.52 -41.52 -28.12
N TYR A 271 2.86 -41.21 -29.37
CA TYR A 271 1.91 -41.11 -30.48
C TYR A 271 1.04 -42.36 -30.59
#